data_AF-A0A8J5I166-F1
#
_entry.id   AF-A0A8J5I166-F1
#
_cell.length_a   1.000
_cell.length_b   1.000
_cell.length_c   1.000
_cell.angle_alpha   90.00
_cell.angle_beta   90.00
_cell.angle_gamma   90.00
#
_symmetry.space_group_name_H-M   'P 1'
#
loop_
_entity.id
_entity.type
_entity.pdbx_description
1 polymer ?
#
loop_
_entity_poly.entity_id
_entity_poly.type
_entity_poly.pdbx_seq_one_letter_code
_entity_poly.pdbx_strand_id
1 'polypeptide(L)'
;MNDFDIRKSLGRGKFGHVYLAREKKSSHIVALKVIFKSQLKQSQVEHQLRREVEIQSHLRHPKILRLYGYFYDQTRVYLILEYAAKGELYEELQKSKCFSERRTATVIEEFAKSPCLEHYKNLGAT
;
A
#
# COMPACT_ATOMS: atom_id res chain seq x y z
N MET A 1 -11.72 -8.92 -11.03
CA MET A 1 -10.66 -8.64 -12.03
C MET A 1 -11.25 -8.13 -13.34
N ASN A 2 -12.41 -8.64 -13.78
CA ASN A 2 -13.09 -8.16 -15.00
C ASN A 2 -13.44 -6.66 -14.98
N ASP A 3 -13.60 -6.05 -13.81
CA ASP A 3 -13.90 -4.63 -13.65
C ASP A 3 -12.69 -3.69 -13.82
N PHE A 4 -11.49 -4.24 -13.99
CA PHE A 4 -10.24 -3.47 -14.05
C PHE A 4 -9.44 -3.77 -15.32
N ASP A 5 -9.00 -2.72 -16.00
CA ASP A 5 -8.02 -2.79 -17.08
C ASP A 5 -6.61 -2.69 -16.50
N ILE A 6 -5.91 -3.81 -16.44
CA ILE A 6 -4.52 -3.87 -15.95
C ILE A 6 -3.60 -3.26 -17.02
N ARG A 7 -2.77 -2.30 -16.62
CA ARG A 7 -1.87 -1.57 -17.53
C ARG A 7 -0.42 -2.00 -17.43
N LYS A 8 0.23 -1.70 -16.30
CA LYS A 8 1.66 -1.99 -16.09
C LYS A 8 1.94 -2.53 -14.69
N SER A 9 2.98 -3.33 -14.55
CA SER A 9 3.52 -3.68 -13.23
C SER A 9 4.16 -2.45 -12.60
N LEU A 10 3.80 -2.14 -11.36
CA LEU A 10 4.40 -1.07 -10.55
C LEU A 10 5.51 -1.61 -9.65
N GLY A 11 5.39 -2.85 -9.19
CA GLY A 11 6.39 -3.43 -8.29
C GLY A 11 6.04 -4.84 -7.83
N ARG A 12 6.99 -5.45 -7.12
CA ARG A 12 6.83 -6.77 -6.47
C ARG A 12 6.97 -6.59 -4.96
N GLY A 13 5.90 -6.93 -4.23
CA GLY A 13 5.93 -6.99 -2.78
C GLY A 13 6.30 -8.38 -2.28
N LYS A 14 6.46 -8.52 -0.95
CA LYS A 14 6.80 -9.78 -0.29
C LYS A 14 5.82 -10.92 -0.61
N PHE A 15 4.53 -10.61 -0.75
CA PHE A 15 3.46 -11.60 -0.91
C PHE A 15 2.75 -11.52 -2.26
N GLY A 16 3.32 -10.80 -3.25
CA GLY A 16 2.76 -10.71 -4.59
C GLY A 16 3.16 -9.48 -5.37
N HIS A 17 2.25 -8.96 -6.20
CA HIS A 17 2.57 -7.94 -7.21
C HIS A 17 1.63 -6.74 -7.11
N VAL A 18 2.11 -5.57 -7.52
CA VAL A 18 1.31 -4.35 -7.62
C VAL A 18 1.23 -3.93 -9.08
N TYR A 19 0.02 -3.66 -9.55
CA TYR A 19 -0.24 -3.24 -10.92
C TYR A 19 -0.93 -1.89 -10.96
N LEU A 20 -0.60 -1.06 -11.95
CA LEU A 20 -1.42 0.07 -12.34
C LEU A 20 -2.63 -0.47 -13.08
N ALA A 21 -3.83 -0.09 -12.64
CA ALA A 21 -5.07 -0.47 -13.28
C ALA A 21 -6.01 0.72 -13.43
N ARG A 22 -6.96 0.61 -14.37
CA ARG A 22 -8.08 1.55 -14.52
C ARG A 22 -9.37 0.81 -14.19
N GLU A 23 -10.18 1.35 -13.30
CA GLU A 23 -11.53 0.84 -13.08
C GLU A 23 -12.40 1.17 -14.30
N LYS A 24 -13.06 0.16 -14.88
CA LYS A 24 -13.83 0.31 -16.12
C LYS A 24 -15.03 1.26 -15.97
N LYS A 25 -15.73 1.19 -14.83
CA LYS A 25 -16.96 1.96 -14.59
C LYS A 25 -16.69 3.45 -14.41
N SER A 26 -15.76 3.79 -13.52
CA SER A 26 -15.46 5.18 -13.15
C SER A 26 -14.33 5.80 -13.95
N SER A 27 -13.60 5.00 -14.73
CA SER A 27 -12.33 5.38 -15.35
C SER A 27 -11.22 5.79 -14.38
N HIS A 28 -11.37 5.53 -13.07
CA HIS A 28 -10.42 5.93 -12.05
C HIS A 28 -9.14 5.10 -12.11
N ILE A 29 -7.99 5.75 -11.96
CA ILE A 29 -6.67 5.09 -11.96
C ILE A 29 -6.31 4.65 -10.55
N VAL A 30 -6.02 3.36 -10.39
CA VAL A 30 -5.76 2.73 -9.09
C VAL A 30 -4.50 1.87 -9.13
N ALA A 31 -3.93 1.61 -7.96
CA ALA A 31 -2.93 0.56 -7.78
C ALA A 31 -3.62 -0.71 -7.27
N LEU A 32 -3.49 -1.82 -7.99
CA LEU A 32 -4.05 -3.11 -7.62
C LEU A 32 -2.95 -4.01 -7.05
N LYS A 33 -2.96 -4.20 -5.73
CA LYS A 33 -2.03 -5.12 -5.05
C LYS A 33 -2.65 -6.51 -5.00
N VAL A 34 -2.02 -7.46 -5.68
CA VAL A 34 -2.42 -8.86 -5.77
C VAL A 34 -1.55 -9.67 -4.81
N ILE A 35 -2.17 -10.37 -3.87
CA ILE A 35 -1.52 -11.14 -2.81
C ILE A 35 -1.90 -12.61 -2.98
N PHE A 36 -0.91 -13.51 -2.97
CA PHE A 36 -1.15 -14.94 -3.09
C PHE A 36 -1.44 -15.58 -1.73
N LYS A 37 -2.59 -16.25 -1.61
CA LYS A 37 -3.01 -16.90 -0.35
C LYS A 37 -2.05 -18.02 0.07
N SER A 38 -1.45 -18.73 -0.89
CA SER A 38 -0.43 -19.76 -0.61
C SER A 38 0.78 -19.18 0.13
N GLN A 39 1.26 -18.00 -0.27
CA GLN A 39 2.40 -17.34 0.36
C GLN A 39 2.06 -16.84 1.78
N LEU A 40 0.83 -16.39 2.01
CA LEU A 40 0.36 -16.00 3.34
C LEU A 40 0.30 -17.19 4.30
N LYS A 41 -0.23 -18.33 3.83
CA LYS A 41 -0.30 -19.59 4.60
C LYS A 41 1.07 -20.10 4.97
N GLN A 42 1.98 -20.15 3.99
CA GLN A 42 3.35 -20.60 4.20
C GLN A 42 4.09 -19.73 5.23
N SER A 43 3.78 -18.44 5.27
CA SER A 43 4.39 -17.49 6.21
C SER A 43 3.60 -17.32 7.53
N GLN A 44 2.44 -17.97 7.69
CA GLN A 44 1.52 -17.84 8.83
C GLN A 44 1.09 -16.39 9.15
N VAL A 45 0.97 -15.53 8.14
CA VAL A 45 0.67 -14.09 8.30
C VAL A 45 -0.75 -13.69 7.90
N GLU A 46 -1.67 -14.65 7.73
CA GLU A 46 -3.05 -14.37 7.30
C GLU A 46 -3.78 -13.40 8.25
N HIS A 47 -3.57 -13.54 9.56
CA HIS A 47 -4.14 -12.64 10.56
C HIS A 47 -3.57 -11.22 10.47
N GLN A 48 -2.28 -11.09 10.14
CA GLN A 48 -1.62 -9.79 9.99
C GLN A 48 -2.21 -9.03 8.79
N LEU A 49 -2.43 -9.72 7.67
CA LEU A 49 -3.07 -9.12 6.49
C LEU A 49 -4.49 -8.63 6.81
N ARG A 50 -5.28 -9.41 7.55
CA ARG A 50 -6.64 -8.99 7.94
C ARG A 50 -6.61 -7.72 8.78
N ARG A 51 -5.73 -7.67 9.78
CA ARG A 51 -5.54 -6.49 10.63
C ARG A 51 -5.08 -5.28 9.81
N GLU A 52 -4.14 -5.45 8.89
CA GLU A 52 -3.69 -4.36 8.01
C GLU A 52 -4.83 -3.81 7.15
N VAL A 53 -5.63 -4.68 6.53
CA VAL A 53 -6.79 -4.28 5.72
C VAL A 53 -7.83 -3.54 6.56
N GLU A 54 -8.13 -4.05 7.74
CA GLU A 54 -9.07 -3.42 8.68
C GLU A 54 -8.58 -2.03 9.09
N ILE A 55 -7.33 -1.91 9.55
CA ILE A 55 -6.76 -0.61 9.93
C ILE A 55 -6.76 0.35 8.74
N GLN A 56 -6.24 -0.07 7.59
CA GLN A 56 -6.11 0.80 6.42
C GLN A 56 -7.46 1.22 5.84
N SER A 57 -8.51 0.40 5.97
CA SER A 57 -9.87 0.76 5.52
C SER A 57 -10.49 1.93 6.29
N HIS A 58 -10.09 2.12 7.55
CA HIS A 58 -10.57 3.20 8.41
C HIS A 58 -9.69 4.45 8.36
N LEU A 59 -8.47 4.35 7.83
CA LEU A 59 -7.55 5.48 7.75
C LEU A 59 -7.91 6.41 6.58
N ARG A 60 -8.21 7.67 6.91
CA ARG A 60 -8.39 8.76 5.95
C ARG A 60 -7.45 9.90 6.27
N HIS A 61 -6.29 9.91 5.63
CA HIS A 61 -5.30 10.95 5.84
C HIS A 61 -4.56 11.26 4.53
N PRO A 62 -4.29 12.53 4.19
CA PRO A 62 -3.64 12.92 2.93
C PRO A 62 -2.21 12.38 2.74
N LYS A 63 -1.61 11.80 3.80
CA LYS A 63 -0.26 11.21 3.77
C LYS A 63 -0.26 9.68 3.87
N ILE A 64 -1.42 9.05 3.88
CA ILE A 64 -1.56 7.58 3.90
C ILE A 64 -2.27 7.17 2.62
N LEU A 65 -1.68 6.20 1.92
CA LEU A 65 -2.32 5.61 0.74
C LEU A 65 -3.68 5.04 1.10
N ARG A 66 -4.71 5.57 0.44
CA ARG A 66 -6.08 5.14 0.68
C ARG A 66 -6.32 3.73 0.15
N LEU A 67 -6.97 2.91 0.97
CA LEU A 67 -7.58 1.65 0.54
C LEU A 67 -9.03 1.93 0.13
N TYR A 68 -9.34 1.82 -1.16
CA TYR A 68 -10.71 1.98 -1.66
C TYR A 68 -11.58 0.76 -1.37
N GLY A 69 -10.97 -0.42 -1.31
CA GLY A 69 -11.64 -1.66 -1.01
C GLY A 69 -10.77 -2.87 -1.34
N TYR A 70 -11.33 -4.06 -1.14
CA TYR A 70 -10.67 -5.31 -1.48
C TYR A 70 -11.67 -6.34 -1.98
N PHE A 71 -11.17 -7.32 -2.73
CA PHE A 71 -11.92 -8.52 -3.09
C PHE A 71 -10.96 -9.72 -3.10
N TYR A 72 -11.50 -10.93 -3.17
CA TYR A 72 -10.67 -12.14 -3.20
C TYR A 72 -11.30 -13.22 -4.08
N ASP A 73 -10.44 -14.08 -4.61
CA ASP A 73 -10.83 -15.33 -5.24
C ASP A 73 -10.29 -16.51 -4.41
N GLN A 74 -10.34 -17.73 -4.94
CA GLN A 74 -9.86 -18.92 -4.22
C GLN A 74 -8.35 -18.88 -3.91
N THR A 75 -7.55 -18.19 -4.73
CA THR A 75 -6.08 -18.24 -4.67
C THR A 75 -5.44 -16.90 -4.30
N ARG A 76 -6.16 -15.78 -4.47
CA ARG A 76 -5.61 -14.42 -4.37
C ARG A 76 -6.52 -13.47 -3.60
N VAL A 77 -5.90 -12.48 -2.98
CA VAL A 77 -6.55 -11.29 -2.41
C VAL A 77 -6.10 -10.08 -3.22
N TYR A 78 -7.03 -9.18 -3.49
CA TYR A 78 -6.82 -7.98 -4.31
C TYR A 78 -7.17 -6.76 -3.48
N LEU A 79 -6.20 -5.88 -3.27
CA LEU A 79 -6.41 -4.59 -2.61
C LEU A 79 -6.44 -3.49 -3.68
N ILE A 80 -7.48 -2.67 -3.65
CA ILE A 80 -7.68 -1.53 -4.54
C ILE A 80 -7.18 -0.29 -3.80
N LEU A 81 -6.02 0.22 -4.21
CA LEU A 81 -5.32 1.29 -3.53
C LEU A 81 -5.28 2.56 -4.38
N GLU A 82 -5.13 3.70 -3.72
CA GLU A 82 -4.75 4.95 -4.35
C GLU A 82 -3.44 4.79 -5.15
N TYR A 83 -3.39 5.38 -6.34
CA TYR A 83 -2.19 5.35 -7.16
C TYR A 83 -1.25 6.53 -6.82
N ALA A 84 -0.10 6.22 -6.22
CA ALA A 84 0.97 7.19 -6.02
C ALA A 84 1.79 7.41 -7.31
N ALA A 85 1.43 8.42 -8.09
CA ALA A 85 2.10 8.74 -9.35
C ALA A 85 3.58 9.13 -9.21
N LYS A 86 4.00 9.61 -8.02
CA LYS A 86 5.37 10.06 -7.75
C LYS A 86 6.37 8.93 -7.45
N GLY A 87 5.92 7.67 -7.43
CA GLY A 87 6.78 6.52 -7.16
C GLY A 87 7.13 6.37 -5.68
N GLU A 88 8.15 5.56 -5.39
CA GLU A 88 8.57 5.23 -4.04
C GLU A 88 9.70 6.14 -3.56
N LEU A 89 9.60 6.62 -2.31
CA LEU A 89 10.64 7.44 -1.67
C LEU A 89 12.00 6.72 -1.62
N TYR A 90 11.99 5.39 -1.49
CA TYR A 90 13.21 4.59 -1.50
C TYR A 90 13.95 4.67 -2.84
N GLU A 91 13.23 4.66 -3.96
CA GLU A 91 13.84 4.84 -5.28
C GLU A 91 14.41 6.25 -5.46
N GLU A 92 13.72 7.27 -4.95
CA GLU A 92 14.24 8.64 -4.93
C GLU A 92 15.55 8.72 -4.11
N LEU A 93 15.60 8.08 -2.95
CA LEU A 93 16.80 8.04 -2.10
C LEU A 93 17.96 7.31 -2.79
N GLN A 94 17.69 6.16 -3.43
CA GLN A 94 18.71 5.40 -4.16
C GLN A 94 19.34 6.21 -5.30
N LYS A 95 18.53 6.98 -6.04
CA LYS A 95 19.04 7.89 -7.08
C LYS A 95 19.88 9.02 -6.51
N SER A 96 19.55 9.48 -5.31
CA SER A 96 20.16 10.65 -4.66
C SER A 96 21.39 10.30 -3.80
N LYS A 97 21.60 9.01 -3.47
CA LYS A 97 22.46 8.48 -2.38
C LYS A 97 22.08 8.96 -0.98
N CYS A 98 21.87 10.25 -0.79
CA CYS A 98 21.38 10.86 0.44
C CYS A 98 20.50 12.07 0.11
N PHE A 99 19.56 12.37 1.01
CA PHE A 99 18.81 13.61 0.94
C PHE A 99 19.54 14.72 1.70
N SER A 100 19.37 15.97 1.26
CA SER A 100 19.80 17.13 2.04
C SER A 100 19.07 17.15 3.38
N GLU A 101 19.69 17.72 4.42
CA GLU A 101 19.10 17.83 5.75
C GLU A 101 17.69 18.44 5.70
N ARG A 102 17.51 19.49 4.89
CA ARG A 102 16.20 20.12 4.68
C ARG A 102 15.16 19.16 4.12
N ARG A 103 15.53 18.38 3.09
CA ARG A 103 14.63 17.40 2.46
C ARG A 103 14.31 16.27 3.42
N THR A 104 15.30 15.79 4.16
CA THR A 104 15.15 14.80 5.23
C THR A 104 14.19 15.29 6.31
N ALA A 105 14.33 16.53 6.78
CA ALA A 105 13.44 17.13 7.77
C ALA A 105 11.98 17.17 7.26
N THR A 106 11.75 17.59 6.00
CA THR A 106 10.41 17.58 5.41
C THR A 106 9.82 16.17 5.34
N VAL A 107 10.59 15.18 4.90
CA VAL A 107 10.14 13.78 4.81
C VAL A 107 9.79 13.23 6.19
N ILE A 108 10.64 13.49 7.20
CA ILE A 108 10.39 13.06 8.58
C ILE A 108 9.15 13.75 9.14
N GLU A 109 8.97 15.05 8.89
CA GLU A 109 7.77 15.78 9.33
C GLU A 109 6.49 15.21 8.69
N GLU A 110 6.52 14.91 7.40
CA GLU A 110 5.40 14.28 6.70
C GLU A 110 5.08 12.89 7.24
N PHE A 111 6.10 12.10 7.57
CA PHE A 111 5.93 10.80 8.22
C PHE A 111 5.38 10.92 9.63
N ALA A 112 5.92 11.84 10.44
CA ALA A 112 5.52 12.06 11.83
C ALA A 112 4.04 12.48 11.96
N LYS A 113 3.53 13.23 10.97
CA LYS A 113 2.12 13.64 10.89
C LYS A 113 1.20 12.52 10.38
N SER A 114 1.71 11.34 10.05
CA SER A 114 0.90 10.22 9.57
C SER A 114 0.31 9.41 10.75
N PRO A 115 -1.01 9.20 10.81
CA PRO A 115 -1.65 8.49 11.94
C PRO A 115 -1.19 7.04 12.13
N CYS A 116 -0.48 6.45 11.15
CA CYS A 116 0.16 5.15 11.31
C CYS A 116 1.12 5.09 12.53
N LEU A 117 1.83 6.18 12.84
CA LEU A 117 2.75 6.23 13.98
C LEU A 117 2.02 6.33 15.32
N GLU A 118 0.91 7.05 15.39
CA GLU A 118 0.08 7.14 16.60
C GLU A 118 -0.56 5.79 16.93
N HIS A 119 -1.01 5.05 15.92
CA HIS A 119 -1.59 3.73 16.12
C HIS A 119 -0.53 2.67 16.49
N TYR A 120 0.68 2.75 15.93
CA TYR A 120 1.80 1.87 16.34
C TYR A 120 2.24 2.11 17.79
N LYS A 121 2.21 3.36 18.26
CA LYS A 121 2.45 3.69 19.69
C LYS A 121 1.39 3.07 20.60
N ASN A 122 0.13 3.03 20.18
CA ASN A 122 -0.97 2.46 20.96
C ASN A 122 -1.05 0.93 20.93
N LEU A 123 -0.34 0.26 20.01
CA LEU A 123 -0.25 -1.21 19.93
C LEU A 123 0.98 -1.78 20.66
N GLY A 124 1.86 -0.94 21.22
CA GLY A 124 3.03 -1.33 22.01
C GLY A 124 2.84 -1.25 23.52
N ALA A 125 1.61 -1.02 23.99
CA ALA A 125 1.26 -0.92 25.41
C ALA A 125 0.17 -1.94 25.78
N THR A 126 0.48 -3.23 25.63
CA THR A 126 -0.14 -4.36 26.34
C THR A 126 0.84 -5.52 26.34
#